data_AF-A0A1I1HHH0-F1
#
_entry.id   AF-A0A1I1HHH0-F1
#
_cell.length_a   1.000
_cell.length_b   1.000
_cell.length_c   1.000
_cell.angle_alpha   90.00
_cell.angle_beta   90.00
_cell.angle_gamma   90.00
#
_symmetry.space_group_name_H-M   'P 1'
#
loop_
_entity.id
_entity.type
_entity.pdbx_description
1 polymer ?
#
loop_
_entity_poly.entity_id
_entity_poly.type
_entity_poly.pdbx_seq_one_letter_code
_entity_poly.pdbx_strand_id
1 'polypeptide(L)'
;MTRATPAVGTTAPTAVVRVLQVATVLTALGVLFQFVTAGQLFPSGGPEELHAAGAVALHVVSGVGALAAVVLWRQGRARVGLAALAVAVFLATIAQAAVGGRDTLWVHIPGAMVLTAGVVWLLVTVLRPLPRP
;
A
#
# COMPACT_ATOMS: atom_id res chain seq x y z
N MET A 1 38.96 33.93 -12.87
CA MET A 1 37.51 33.73 -12.65
C MET A 1 37.29 32.28 -12.21
N THR A 2 37.14 32.02 -10.91
CA THR A 2 36.88 30.69 -10.35
C THR A 2 35.37 30.46 -10.28
N ARG A 3 34.86 29.51 -11.07
CA ARG A 3 33.44 29.10 -11.05
C ARG A 3 33.22 28.20 -9.84
N ALA A 4 32.49 28.69 -8.83
CA ALA A 4 32.08 27.85 -7.71
C ALA A 4 31.06 26.81 -8.19
N THR A 5 31.39 25.53 -8.03
CA THR A 5 30.44 24.42 -8.25
C THR A 5 29.40 24.46 -7.13
N PRO A 6 28.09 24.54 -7.42
CA PRO A 6 27.08 24.50 -6.37
C PRO A 6 27.13 23.11 -5.72
N ALA A 7 27.30 23.08 -4.40
CA ALA A 7 27.13 21.85 -3.64
C ALA A 7 25.67 21.39 -3.79
N VAL A 8 25.45 20.20 -4.35
CA VAL A 8 24.13 19.58 -4.44
C VAL A 8 23.69 19.21 -3.03
N GLY A 9 22.96 20.11 -2.39
CA GLY A 9 22.31 19.83 -1.12
C GLY A 9 21.32 18.69 -1.29
N THR A 10 21.55 17.57 -0.62
CA THR A 10 20.59 16.45 -0.59
C THR A 10 19.44 16.85 0.33
N THR A 11 18.35 17.35 -0.22
CA THR A 11 17.16 17.67 0.58
C THR A 11 16.56 16.39 1.13
N ALA A 12 16.44 16.30 2.46
CA ALA A 12 15.86 15.14 3.12
C ALA A 12 14.42 14.90 2.65
N PRO A 13 13.95 13.63 2.56
CA PRO A 13 12.57 13.32 2.23
C PRO A 13 11.62 14.01 3.21
N THR A 14 10.58 14.64 2.68
CA THR A 14 9.55 15.29 3.51
C THR A 14 8.83 14.25 4.39
N ALA A 15 8.29 14.69 5.54
CA ALA A 15 7.54 13.82 6.44
C ALA A 15 6.42 13.05 5.73
N VAL A 16 5.70 13.68 4.79
CA VAL A 16 4.61 13.06 4.03
C VAL A 16 5.13 11.93 3.12
N VAL A 17 6.32 12.08 2.53
CA VAL A 17 6.96 11.00 1.75
C VAL A 17 7.30 9.81 2.66
N ARG A 18 7.80 10.07 3.87
CA ARG A 18 8.06 9.00 4.85
C ARG A 18 6.78 8.29 5.28
N VAL A 19 5.70 9.03 5.53
CA VAL A 19 4.38 8.45 5.83
C VAL A 19 3.92 7.54 4.70
N LEU A 20 4.00 7.99 3.43
CA LEU A 20 3.65 7.16 2.28
C LEU A 20 4.51 5.88 2.23
N GLN A 21 5.83 5.99 2.38
CA GLN A 21 6.74 4.85 2.38
C GLN A 21 6.41 3.82 3.46
N VAL A 22 6.24 4.27 4.70
CA VAL A 22 5.92 3.39 5.84
C VAL A 22 4.55 2.76 5.65
N ALA A 23 3.53 3.54 5.29
CA ALA A 23 2.18 3.03 5.05
C ALA A 23 2.15 1.98 3.93
N THR A 24 2.89 2.19 2.84
CA THR A 24 3.00 1.22 1.75
C THR A 24 3.69 -0.07 2.18
N VAL A 25 4.77 0.01 2.97
CA VAL A 25 5.44 -1.19 3.53
C VAL A 25 4.49 -1.94 4.48
N LEU A 26 3.82 -1.24 5.38
CA LEU A 26 2.84 -1.84 6.30
C LEU A 26 1.67 -2.47 5.55
N THR A 27 1.22 -1.87 4.44
CA THR A 27 0.19 -2.45 3.58
C THR A 27 0.65 -3.79 2.99
N ALA A 28 1.90 -3.88 2.50
CA ALA A 28 2.46 -5.13 1.97
C ALA A 28 2.59 -6.21 3.06
N LEU A 29 3.07 -5.83 4.24
CA LEU A 29 3.12 -6.74 5.39
C LEU A 29 1.73 -7.16 5.85
N GLY A 30 0.74 -6.26 5.79
CA GLY A 30 -0.65 -6.57 6.08
C GLY A 30 -1.23 -7.60 5.11
N VAL A 31 -0.97 -7.47 3.81
CA VAL A 31 -1.38 -8.49 2.83
C VAL A 31 -0.72 -9.84 3.11
N LEU A 32 0.58 -9.87 3.45
CA LEU A 32 1.25 -11.11 3.84
C LEU A 32 0.61 -11.74 5.09
N PHE A 33 0.31 -10.94 6.11
CA PHE A 33 -0.40 -11.37 7.30
C PHE A 33 -1.78 -11.96 6.97
N GLN A 34 -2.48 -11.39 5.99
CA GLN A 34 -3.75 -11.94 5.54
C GLN A 34 -3.62 -13.32 4.92
N PHE A 35 -2.57 -13.56 4.13
CA PHE A 35 -2.34 -14.91 3.59
C PHE A 35 -2.01 -15.93 4.67
N VAL A 36 -1.20 -15.56 5.65
CA VAL A 36 -0.86 -16.46 6.77
C VAL A 36 -2.12 -16.83 7.56
N THR A 37 -2.92 -15.83 7.94
CA THR A 37 -4.15 -16.07 8.72
C THR A 37 -5.22 -16.79 7.90
N ALA A 38 -5.38 -16.46 6.62
CA ALA A 38 -6.28 -17.19 5.71
C ALA A 38 -5.87 -18.66 5.58
N GLY A 39 -4.58 -18.96 5.49
CA GLY A 39 -4.07 -20.33 5.46
C GLY A 39 -4.40 -21.13 6.72
N GLN A 40 -4.50 -20.47 7.88
CA GLN A 40 -4.90 -21.09 9.15
C GLN A 40 -6.42 -21.35 9.23
N LEU A 41 -7.24 -20.65 8.44
CA LEU A 41 -8.69 -20.87 8.41
C LEU A 41 -9.07 -22.21 7.78
N PHE A 42 -8.20 -22.79 6.94
CA PHE A 42 -8.50 -24.02 6.21
C PHE A 42 -7.72 -25.23 6.73
N PRO A 43 -8.34 -26.44 6.77
CA PRO A 43 -9.77 -26.70 6.56
C PRO A 43 -10.61 -26.49 7.84
N SER A 44 -9.98 -26.29 8.99
CA SER A 44 -10.57 -26.55 10.31
C SER A 44 -11.13 -25.33 11.05
N GLY A 45 -11.15 -24.14 10.44
CA GLY A 45 -11.71 -22.93 11.06
C GLY A 45 -10.79 -22.28 12.11
N GLY A 46 -9.57 -21.87 11.69
CA GLY A 46 -8.61 -21.10 12.48
C GLY A 46 -9.10 -19.70 12.93
N PRO A 47 -8.20 -18.78 13.33
CA PRO A 47 -8.57 -17.55 14.03
C PRO A 47 -9.19 -16.49 13.09
N GLU A 48 -10.48 -16.63 12.81
CA GLU A 48 -11.26 -15.72 11.94
C GLU A 48 -11.24 -14.27 12.45
N GLU A 49 -11.30 -14.08 13.77
CA GLU A 49 -11.20 -12.76 14.38
C GLU A 49 -9.85 -12.09 14.10
N LEU A 50 -8.77 -12.86 14.05
CA LEU A 50 -7.44 -12.34 13.79
C LEU A 50 -7.30 -11.90 12.32
N HIS A 51 -7.87 -12.68 11.40
CA HIS A 51 -7.96 -12.32 9.98
C HIS A 51 -8.76 -11.02 9.79
N ALA A 52 -9.94 -10.94 10.42
CA ALA A 52 -10.82 -9.77 10.37
C ALA A 52 -10.16 -8.53 10.99
N ALA A 53 -9.51 -8.65 12.15
CA ALA A 53 -8.78 -7.56 12.79
C ALA A 53 -7.60 -7.08 11.92
N GLY A 54 -6.86 -8.03 11.33
CA GLY A 54 -5.84 -7.70 10.34
C GLY A 54 -6.40 -6.95 9.14
N ALA A 55 -7.66 -7.23 8.76
CA ALA A 55 -8.27 -6.62 7.58
C ALA A 55 -8.56 -5.15 7.88
N VAL A 56 -9.12 -4.87 9.06
CA VAL A 56 -9.31 -3.49 9.55
C VAL A 56 -7.97 -2.74 9.57
N ALA A 57 -6.92 -3.34 10.13
CA ALA A 57 -5.58 -2.72 10.15
C ALA A 57 -5.07 -2.42 8.72
N LEU A 58 -5.24 -3.36 7.78
CA LEU A 58 -4.89 -3.20 6.37
C LEU A 58 -5.65 -2.03 5.71
N HIS A 59 -6.94 -1.86 6.02
CA HIS A 59 -7.74 -0.75 5.50
C HIS A 59 -7.22 0.60 6.01
N VAL A 60 -6.91 0.68 7.31
CA VAL A 60 -6.40 1.90 7.93
C VAL A 60 -5.04 2.29 7.32
N VAL A 61 -4.07 1.37 7.27
CA VAL A 61 -2.72 1.72 6.77
C VAL A 61 -2.72 2.03 5.28
N SER A 62 -3.50 1.31 4.46
CA SER A 62 -3.62 1.60 3.03
C SER A 62 -4.37 2.92 2.78
N GLY A 63 -5.37 3.24 3.60
CA GLY A 63 -6.07 4.54 3.58
C GLY A 63 -5.15 5.71 3.91
N VAL A 64 -4.32 5.58 4.95
CA VAL A 64 -3.28 6.58 5.28
C VAL A 64 -2.30 6.76 4.12
N GLY A 65 -1.87 5.66 3.49
CA GLY A 65 -1.02 5.71 2.30
C GLY A 65 -1.69 6.43 1.12
N ALA A 66 -2.96 6.14 0.84
CA ALA A 66 -3.74 6.79 -0.20
C ALA A 66 -3.87 8.31 0.05
N LEU A 67 -4.17 8.72 1.28
CA LEU A 67 -4.24 10.14 1.66
C LEU A 67 -2.90 10.83 1.48
N ALA A 68 -1.80 10.23 1.93
CA ALA A 68 -0.46 10.79 1.76
C ALA A 68 -0.10 10.97 0.27
N ALA A 69 -0.43 9.99 -0.57
CA ALA A 69 -0.21 10.07 -2.01
C ALA A 69 -1.04 11.18 -2.67
N VAL A 70 -2.31 11.33 -2.28
CA VAL A 70 -3.18 12.43 -2.76
C VAL A 70 -2.63 13.79 -2.32
N VAL A 71 -2.21 13.95 -1.06
CA VAL A 71 -1.60 15.19 -0.56
C VAL A 71 -0.36 15.56 -1.38
N LEU A 72 0.55 14.60 -1.63
CA LEU A 72 1.74 14.84 -2.44
C LEU A 72 1.38 15.22 -3.89
N TRP A 73 0.37 14.59 -4.49
CA TRP A 73 -0.10 14.95 -5.82
C TRP A 73 -0.67 16.38 -5.85
N ARG A 74 -1.52 16.74 -4.88
CA ARG A 74 -2.10 18.11 -4.79
C ARG A 74 -1.05 19.19 -4.55
N GLN A 75 0.07 18.83 -3.93
CA GLN A 75 1.23 19.72 -3.75
C GLN A 75 2.16 19.77 -4.99
N GLY A 76 1.84 19.06 -6.08
CA GLY A 76 2.70 18.97 -7.26
C GLY A 76 3.98 18.14 -7.04
N ARG A 77 4.04 17.35 -5.97
CA ARG A 77 5.22 16.57 -5.55
C ARG A 77 5.14 15.09 -5.94
N ALA A 78 4.03 14.66 -6.54
CA ALA A 78 3.84 13.31 -7.07
C ALA A 78 2.99 13.34 -8.35
N ARG A 79 3.21 12.35 -9.22
CA ARG A 79 2.38 12.16 -10.43
C ARG A 79 1.00 11.66 -10.03
N VAL A 80 -0.04 12.09 -10.75
CA VAL A 80 -1.43 11.64 -10.52
C VAL A 80 -1.57 10.12 -10.54
N GLY A 81 -0.78 9.42 -11.36
CA GLY A 81 -0.79 7.96 -11.43
C GLY A 81 -0.42 7.27 -10.12
N LEU A 82 0.48 7.85 -9.30
CA LEU A 82 0.83 7.30 -7.99
C LEU A 82 -0.35 7.45 -7.01
N ALA A 83 -1.01 8.62 -7.01
CA ALA A 83 -2.19 8.85 -6.18
C ALA A 83 -3.34 7.93 -6.60
N ALA A 84 -3.60 7.80 -7.90
CA ALA A 84 -4.63 6.90 -8.43
C ALA A 84 -4.36 5.44 -8.06
N LEU A 85 -3.11 4.97 -8.19
CA LEU A 85 -2.74 3.61 -7.80
C LEU A 85 -2.94 3.36 -6.30
N ALA A 86 -2.49 4.29 -5.44
CA ALA A 86 -2.66 4.16 -4.00
C ALA A 86 -4.14 4.15 -3.58
N VAL A 87 -4.97 5.02 -4.19
CA VAL A 87 -6.42 5.02 -3.97
C VAL A 87 -7.06 3.73 -4.47
N ALA A 88 -6.68 3.23 -5.65
CA ALA A 88 -7.20 1.98 -6.18
C ALA A 88 -6.87 0.79 -5.26
N VAL A 89 -5.65 0.71 -4.73
CA VAL A 89 -5.25 -0.29 -3.72
C VAL A 89 -6.12 -0.18 -2.48
N PHE A 90 -6.30 1.02 -1.93
CA PHE A 90 -7.17 1.22 -0.76
C PHE A 90 -8.62 0.77 -1.04
N LEU A 91 -9.22 1.21 -2.15
CA LEU A 91 -10.58 0.81 -2.52
C LEU A 91 -10.72 -0.70 -2.73
N ALA A 92 -9.69 -1.34 -3.28
CA ALA A 92 -9.65 -2.80 -3.42
C ALA A 92 -9.63 -3.51 -2.06
N THR A 93 -9.02 -2.95 -1.01
CA THR A 93 -9.12 -3.51 0.35
C THR A 93 -10.56 -3.49 0.88
N ILE A 94 -11.29 -2.39 0.65
CA ILE A 94 -12.70 -2.27 1.05
C ILE A 94 -13.56 -3.27 0.28
N ALA A 95 -13.35 -3.36 -1.04
CA ALA A 95 -14.06 -4.33 -1.88
C ALA A 95 -13.82 -5.77 -1.42
N GLN A 96 -12.58 -6.10 -1.02
CA GLN A 96 -12.23 -7.42 -0.49
C GLN A 96 -12.91 -7.73 0.84
N ALA A 97 -13.05 -6.76 1.75
CA ALA A 97 -13.82 -6.95 2.97
C ALA A 97 -15.31 -7.18 2.69
N ALA A 98 -15.88 -6.49 1.70
CA ALA A 98 -17.28 -6.67 1.31
C ALA A 98 -17.56 -8.08 0.74
N VAL A 99 -16.56 -8.73 0.15
CA VAL A 99 -16.68 -10.09 -0.41
C VAL A 99 -15.89 -11.14 0.39
N GLY A 100 -15.50 -10.84 1.63
CA GLY A 100 -14.64 -11.67 2.48
C GLY A 100 -15.32 -12.82 3.22
N GLY A 101 -16.25 -13.51 2.57
CA GLY A 101 -17.00 -14.64 3.11
C GLY A 101 -16.52 -16.01 2.62
N ARG A 102 -16.89 -17.08 3.33
CA ARG A 102 -16.58 -18.47 2.96
C ARG A 102 -17.33 -18.93 1.71
N ASP A 103 -18.51 -18.38 1.47
CA ASP A 103 -19.35 -18.61 0.30
C ASP A 103 -18.91 -17.79 -0.95
N THR A 104 -18.08 -16.78 -0.75
CA THR A 104 -17.58 -15.87 -1.80
C THR A 104 -16.09 -16.06 -2.10
N LEU A 105 -15.48 -17.16 -1.68
CA LEU A 105 -14.05 -17.45 -1.91
C LEU A 105 -13.65 -17.40 -3.39
N TRP A 106 -14.57 -17.76 -4.29
CA TRP A 106 -14.36 -17.75 -5.73
C TRP A 106 -14.07 -16.34 -6.29
N VAL A 107 -14.52 -15.27 -5.61
CA VAL A 107 -14.18 -13.87 -5.94
C VAL A 107 -13.14 -13.28 -4.98
N HIS A 108 -13.18 -13.70 -3.71
CA HIS A 108 -12.23 -13.22 -2.71
C HIS A 108 -10.79 -13.61 -3.05
N ILE A 109 -10.53 -14.87 -3.41
CA ILE A 109 -9.16 -15.34 -3.68
C ILE A 109 -8.56 -14.65 -4.92
N PRO A 110 -9.22 -14.61 -6.10
CA PRO A 110 -8.68 -13.89 -7.25
C PRO A 110 -8.54 -12.39 -6.98
N GLY A 111 -9.50 -11.78 -6.27
CA GLY A 111 -9.43 -10.36 -5.91
C GLY A 111 -8.26 -10.06 -4.97
N ALA A 112 -7.94 -10.94 -4.02
CA ALA A 112 -6.76 -10.84 -3.18
C ALA A 112 -5.45 -10.93 -4.00
N MET A 113 -5.41 -11.73 -5.07
CA MET A 113 -4.26 -11.77 -5.99
C MET A 113 -4.08 -10.43 -6.73
N VAL A 114 -5.18 -9.85 -7.23
CA VAL A 114 -5.17 -8.54 -7.90
C VAL A 114 -4.73 -7.44 -6.93
N LEU A 115 -5.27 -7.43 -5.71
CA LEU A 115 -4.85 -6.50 -4.66
C LEU A 115 -3.36 -6.65 -4.36
N THR A 116 -2.86 -7.88 -4.25
CA THR A 116 -1.44 -8.16 -4.01
C THR A 116 -0.56 -7.60 -5.12
N ALA A 117 -0.91 -7.81 -6.38
CA ALA A 117 -0.20 -7.23 -7.52
C ALA A 117 -0.19 -5.69 -7.46
N GLY A 118 -1.33 -5.07 -7.13
CA GLY A 118 -1.43 -3.63 -6.93
C GLY A 118 -0.55 -3.10 -5.79
N VAL A 119 -0.52 -3.80 -4.66
CA VAL A 119 0.32 -3.45 -3.50
C VAL A 119 1.81 -3.58 -3.84
N VAL A 120 2.22 -4.63 -4.54
CA VAL A 120 3.61 -4.80 -5.00
C VAL A 120 3.98 -3.71 -5.99
N TRP A 121 3.11 -3.39 -6.94
CA TRP A 121 3.34 -2.29 -7.88
C TRP A 121 3.49 -0.95 -7.14
N LEU A 122 2.62 -0.67 -6.16
CA LEU A 122 2.72 0.53 -5.34
C LEU A 122 4.02 0.57 -4.55
N LEU A 123 4.39 -0.53 -3.89
CA LEU A 123 5.63 -0.68 -3.12
C LEU A 123 6.87 -0.39 -3.97
N VAL A 124 6.94 -1.02 -5.14
CA VAL A 124 8.04 -0.82 -6.09
C VAL A 124 8.07 0.64 -6.57
N THR A 125 6.92 1.25 -6.84
CA THR A 125 6.85 2.65 -7.30
C THR A 125 7.31 3.63 -6.21
N VAL A 126 6.91 3.40 -4.96
CA VAL A 126 7.17 4.28 -3.82
C VAL A 126 8.62 4.17 -3.32
N LEU A 127 9.21 2.97 -3.39
CA LEU A 127 10.57 2.71 -2.88
C LEU A 127 11.68 2.86 -3.93
N ARG A 128 11.34 3.02 -5.21
CA ARG A 128 12.34 3.31 -6.25
C ARG A 128 13.00 4.67 -6.01
N PRO A 129 14.35 4.74 -5.97
CA PRO A 129 15.06 6.00 -6.06
C PRO A 129 14.76 6.65 -7.43
N LEU A 130 14.44 7.95 -7.45
CA LEU A 130 14.41 8.68 -8.71
C LEU A 130 15.82 8.69 -9.32
N PRO A 131 15.98 8.58 -10.66
CA PRO A 131 17.26 8.76 -11.31
C PRO A 131 17.87 10.08 -10.87
N ARG A 132 19.09 10.04 -10.33
CA ARG A 132 19.85 11.28 -10.10
C ARG A 132 20.39 11.74 -11.46
N PRO A 133 20.28 13.03 -11.78
CA PRO A 133 20.82 13.59 -13.02
C PRO A 133 22.34 13.45 -13.09
#